data_AF-A0A0D1EIY1-F1
#
_entry.id   AF-A0A0D1EIY1-F1
#
_cell.length_a   1.000
_cell.length_b   1.000
_cell.length_c   1.000
_cell.angle_alpha   90.00
_cell.angle_beta   90.00
_cell.angle_gamma   90.00
#
_symmetry.space_group_name_H-M   'P 1'
#
loop_
_entity.id
_entity.type
_entity.pdbx_description
1 polymer ?
#
loop_
_entity_poly.entity_id
_entity_poly.type
_entity_poly.pdbx_seq_one_letter_code
_entity_poly.pdbx_strand_id
1 'polypeptide(L)'
;MKVEEGQTNRTDAADRDGKGAASEALGISLTIGDLEPLGPQIGESDPLTVPAALHEALFGQPDPADNEGSPPLHSYAVLDAGKGAGLPEMLEASGLDHACLFTGDAARELRDVAPWIVRLEEGNRFVRGLFTAGDAPWELWGKAAGIFLRSRGSIDQIRAHLRKFTKVPDETGAWLYFRFWEPSPLRAYLDRLPPEDEFRQRWFGLDAATRIEMILVPDPARNAMRIFLPSRGIATDRATSAERFHLRPADIDAIRAARMTGDLEALSALIVRTFPHLAEAHSRPDLDRAIARSASRARDFGIRQKDNLFRFIAWDLHSTGPFERTDATGRLGDILRSTAPEPDKMRRLAERMTQMSEPAASDGPV
;
A
#
# COMPACT_ATOMS: atom_id res chain seq x y z
N MET A 1 -61.63 11.40 47.03
CA MET A 1 -61.71 10.93 45.62
C MET A 1 -61.07 12.02 44.77
N LYS A 2 -59.76 11.86 44.48
CA LYS A 2 -59.13 11.75 43.13
C LYS A 2 -59.22 13.04 42.28
N VAL A 3 -58.20 13.55 41.57
CA VAL A 3 -56.76 13.25 41.33
C VAL A 3 -56.25 14.31 40.30
N GLU A 4 -54.97 14.73 40.42
CA GLU A 4 -53.93 15.15 39.41
C GLU A 4 -54.22 16.20 38.31
N GLU A 5 -53.40 17.26 38.12
CA GLU A 5 -51.99 17.44 37.67
C GLU A 5 -51.79 17.54 36.15
N GLY A 6 -50.90 18.47 35.74
CA GLY A 6 -50.48 18.67 34.35
C GLY A 6 -49.63 19.93 34.14
N GLN A 7 -48.32 19.82 34.42
CA GLN A 7 -47.27 20.82 34.22
C GLN A 7 -46.86 21.00 32.75
N THR A 8 -46.39 22.20 32.39
CA THR A 8 -45.33 22.38 31.37
C THR A 8 -44.60 23.70 31.64
N ASN A 9 -43.30 23.60 31.94
CA ASN A 9 -42.41 24.72 32.23
C ASN A 9 -41.53 24.97 30.99
N ARG A 10 -41.41 26.23 30.58
CA ARG A 10 -40.60 26.70 29.45
C ARG A 10 -39.52 27.61 30.05
N THR A 11 -38.25 27.26 29.86
CA THR A 11 -37.11 28.09 30.25
C THR A 11 -36.34 28.44 28.99
N ASP A 12 -36.26 29.74 28.69
CA ASP A 12 -35.45 30.32 27.64
C ASP A 12 -34.13 30.89 28.21
N ALA A 13 -33.07 30.71 27.42
CA ALA A 13 -31.88 31.56 27.21
C ALA A 13 -30.77 31.69 28.29
N ALA A 14 -29.58 31.16 27.93
CA ALA A 14 -28.24 31.77 28.04
C ALA A 14 -27.27 30.91 27.20
N ASP A 15 -26.84 31.34 26.01
CA ASP A 15 -25.65 32.16 25.68
C ASP A 15 -24.29 31.49 25.97
N ARG A 16 -23.48 31.39 24.91
CA ARG A 16 -22.02 31.15 24.83
C ARG A 16 -21.43 29.90 25.50
N ASP A 17 -21.09 28.90 24.68
CA ASP A 17 -19.76 28.27 24.69
C ASP A 17 -19.62 27.31 23.49
N GLY A 18 -19.10 27.84 22.38
CA GLY A 18 -18.74 27.07 21.18
C GLY A 18 -17.26 26.69 21.18
N LYS A 19 -16.72 26.20 22.31
CA LYS A 19 -15.44 25.50 22.32
C LYS A 19 -15.71 24.06 21.95
N GLY A 20 -15.33 23.69 20.72
CA GLY A 20 -15.26 22.31 20.26
C GLY A 20 -14.22 21.52 21.05
N ALA A 21 -14.57 21.18 22.30
CA ALA A 21 -13.96 20.12 23.06
C ALA A 21 -14.92 18.92 22.99
N ALA A 22 -14.68 18.02 22.04
CA ALA A 22 -15.15 16.63 22.09
C ALA A 22 -14.62 15.85 20.88
N SER A 23 -13.51 15.13 21.06
CA SER A 23 -13.51 13.69 20.84
C SER A 23 -12.22 13.09 21.36
N GLU A 24 -12.21 12.79 22.65
CA GLU A 24 -11.39 11.72 23.21
C GLU A 24 -11.96 10.40 22.64
N ALA A 25 -11.58 10.07 21.41
CA ALA A 25 -11.93 8.81 20.78
C ALA A 25 -10.79 7.82 20.98
N LEU A 26 -11.14 6.67 21.56
CA LEU A 26 -10.41 5.39 21.57
C LEU A 26 -10.14 4.81 20.15
N GLY A 27 -9.88 5.67 19.15
CA GLY A 27 -9.56 5.31 17.78
C GLY A 27 -8.15 5.75 17.42
N ILE A 28 -7.17 4.85 17.58
CA ILE A 28 -5.75 5.14 17.32
C ILE A 28 -5.43 4.90 15.83
N SER A 29 -6.33 5.35 14.96
CA SER A 29 -6.09 5.46 13.52
C SER A 29 -7.04 6.50 12.94
N LEU A 30 -6.56 7.31 12.01
CA LEU A 30 -7.31 8.35 11.32
C LEU A 30 -7.12 8.18 9.81
N THR A 31 -8.03 8.72 9.02
CA THR A 31 -7.90 8.74 7.56
C THR A 31 -8.11 10.16 7.07
N ILE A 32 -7.13 10.69 6.36
CA ILE A 32 -7.30 11.90 5.55
C ILE A 32 -7.72 11.42 4.16
N GLY A 33 -9.00 11.58 3.84
CA GLY A 33 -9.58 11.21 2.54
C GLY A 33 -9.59 12.37 1.55
N ASP A 34 -10.11 12.10 0.34
CA ASP A 34 -10.33 13.09 -0.71
C ASP A 34 -9.10 13.97 -1.01
N LEU A 35 -7.91 13.35 -0.93
CA LEU A 35 -6.67 14.03 -1.24
C LEU A 35 -6.63 14.34 -2.74
N GLU A 36 -6.25 15.55 -3.07
CA GLU A 36 -5.84 15.88 -4.42
C GLU A 36 -4.31 15.75 -4.50
N PRO A 37 -3.78 14.70 -5.17
CA PRO A 37 -2.35 14.60 -5.40
C PRO A 37 -1.87 15.81 -6.20
N LEU A 38 -0.61 16.18 -6.03
CA LEU A 38 -0.05 17.29 -6.77
C LEU A 38 -0.06 16.98 -8.27
N GLY A 39 -0.41 17.98 -9.08
CA GLY A 39 -0.20 17.97 -10.52
C GLY A 39 1.12 18.66 -10.89
N PRO A 40 1.36 18.89 -12.20
CA PRO A 40 2.44 19.75 -12.66
C PRO A 40 2.31 21.17 -12.10
N GLN A 41 3.36 21.67 -11.45
CA GLN A 41 3.42 23.01 -10.87
C GLN A 41 4.39 23.90 -11.66
N ILE A 42 4.14 24.03 -12.97
CA ILE A 42 5.03 24.77 -13.88
C ILE A 42 4.74 26.27 -13.76
N GLY A 43 5.77 27.07 -13.43
CA GLY A 43 5.65 28.52 -13.35
C GLY A 43 5.10 29.05 -12.02
N GLU A 44 4.85 28.17 -11.04
CA GLU A 44 4.47 28.55 -9.68
C GLU A 44 5.67 29.18 -8.95
N SER A 45 5.45 30.31 -8.27
CA SER A 45 6.49 30.98 -7.48
C SER A 45 6.85 30.17 -6.24
N ASP A 46 5.85 29.57 -5.59
CA ASP A 46 5.97 28.84 -4.33
C ASP A 46 5.31 27.46 -4.45
N PRO A 47 5.95 26.52 -5.16
CA PRO A 47 5.35 25.23 -5.44
C PRO A 47 5.20 24.39 -4.16
N LEU A 48 3.98 23.89 -3.93
CA LEU A 48 3.64 23.00 -2.83
C LEU A 48 4.57 21.79 -2.80
N THR A 49 5.02 21.43 -1.60
CA THR A 49 5.82 20.22 -1.37
C THR A 49 4.95 18.99 -1.24
N VAL A 50 3.76 19.16 -0.64
CA VAL A 50 2.76 18.12 -0.40
C VAL A 50 1.37 18.70 -0.62
N PRO A 51 0.33 17.87 -0.87
CA PRO A 51 -1.06 18.31 -0.82
C PRO A 51 -1.34 19.06 0.48
N ALA A 52 -2.07 20.17 0.41
CA ALA A 52 -2.29 21.05 1.56
C ALA A 52 -2.85 20.30 2.78
N ALA A 53 -3.77 19.35 2.55
CA ALA A 53 -4.36 18.51 3.59
C ALA A 53 -3.35 17.60 4.34
N LEU A 54 -2.17 17.34 3.76
CA LEU A 54 -1.12 16.54 4.36
C LEU A 54 -0.01 17.37 5.01
N HIS A 55 0.02 18.69 4.78
CA HIS A 55 1.10 19.55 5.24
C HIS A 55 1.28 19.47 6.75
N GLU A 56 0.21 19.65 7.52
CA GLU A 56 0.27 19.57 8.99
C GLU A 56 0.72 18.20 9.48
N ALA A 57 0.18 17.11 8.92
CA ALA A 57 0.54 15.75 9.33
C ALA A 57 2.01 15.39 9.03
N LEU A 58 2.58 15.96 7.95
CA LEU A 58 3.94 15.67 7.49
C LEU A 58 4.98 16.71 7.89
N PHE A 59 4.61 17.93 8.29
CA PHE A 59 5.59 18.98 8.59
C PHE A 59 5.25 19.80 9.84
N GLY A 60 4.01 19.73 10.32
CA GLY A 60 3.54 20.41 11.53
C GLY A 60 4.44 20.13 12.74
N GLN A 61 4.89 21.20 13.38
CA GLN A 61 5.66 21.12 14.62
C GLN A 61 4.72 21.28 15.80
N PRO A 62 4.89 20.49 16.88
CA PRO A 62 4.09 20.68 18.08
C PRO A 62 4.44 22.01 18.74
N ASP A 63 3.52 22.54 19.54
CA ASP A 63 3.69 23.84 20.20
C ASP A 63 5.01 23.86 21.00
N PRO A 64 5.89 24.87 20.77
CA PRO A 64 7.12 25.03 21.52
C PRO A 64 6.91 25.04 23.04
N ALA A 65 5.79 25.58 23.53
CA ALA A 65 5.48 25.62 24.96
C ALA A 65 5.29 24.22 25.56
N ASP A 66 4.77 23.27 24.78
CA ASP A 66 4.53 21.88 25.20
C ASP A 66 5.77 20.99 25.04
N ASN A 67 6.83 21.47 24.38
CA ASN A 67 7.98 20.65 23.95
C ASN A 67 9.33 21.34 24.14
N GLU A 68 9.43 22.26 25.09
CA GLU A 68 10.65 23.02 25.35
C GLU A 68 11.86 22.10 25.59
N GLY A 69 12.94 22.30 24.82
CA GLY A 69 14.15 21.47 24.88
C GLY A 69 14.09 20.13 24.14
N SER A 70 12.95 19.74 23.55
CA SER A 70 12.86 18.53 22.73
C SER A 70 13.38 18.78 21.31
N PRO A 71 14.04 17.78 20.67
CA PRO A 71 14.41 17.87 19.26
C PRO A 71 13.18 18.11 18.37
N PRO A 72 13.35 18.79 17.21
CA PRO A 72 12.28 18.99 16.25
C PRO A 72 11.74 17.65 15.71
N LEU A 73 10.46 17.65 15.33
CA LEU A 73 9.83 16.47 14.75
C LEU A 73 10.16 16.40 13.25
N HIS A 74 10.72 15.28 12.81
CA HIS A 74 11.10 15.07 11.41
C HIS A 74 10.19 14.09 10.72
N SER A 75 10.11 14.25 9.40
CA SER A 75 9.44 13.31 8.51
C SER A 75 10.43 12.42 7.81
N TYR A 76 10.06 11.16 7.67
CA TYR A 76 10.82 10.16 6.95
C TYR A 76 9.89 9.42 6.00
N ALA A 77 10.43 8.96 4.87
CA ALA A 77 9.78 7.98 4.02
C ALA A 77 10.60 6.70 3.97
N VAL A 78 9.92 5.56 3.90
CA VAL A 78 10.54 4.26 3.56
C VAL A 78 10.00 3.86 2.20
N LEU A 79 10.87 3.90 1.19
CA LEU A 79 10.52 3.81 -0.23
C LEU A 79 11.05 2.52 -0.85
N ASP A 80 10.25 1.90 -1.70
CA ASP A 80 10.53 0.67 -2.44
C ASP A 80 11.21 0.99 -3.77
N ALA A 81 12.52 0.75 -3.89
CA ALA A 81 13.23 0.95 -5.16
C ALA A 81 12.66 0.07 -6.29
N GLY A 82 12.06 -1.08 -5.96
CA GLY A 82 11.40 -1.94 -6.95
C GLY A 82 10.15 -1.33 -7.57
N LYS A 83 9.60 -0.27 -6.98
CA LYS A 83 8.46 0.50 -7.52
C LYS A 83 8.86 1.83 -8.15
N GLY A 84 10.05 2.35 -7.83
CA GLY A 84 10.57 3.61 -8.37
C GLY A 84 11.81 3.36 -9.22
N ALA A 85 11.65 3.37 -10.55
CA ALA A 85 12.79 3.23 -11.45
C ALA A 85 13.83 4.35 -11.22
N GLY A 86 15.08 3.97 -10.93
CA GLY A 86 16.16 4.91 -10.61
C GLY A 86 16.02 5.61 -9.25
N LEU A 87 15.25 5.04 -8.31
CA LEU A 87 15.05 5.63 -6.99
C LEU A 87 16.37 5.91 -6.24
N PRO A 88 17.37 5.00 -6.22
CA PRO A 88 18.65 5.29 -5.57
C PRO A 88 19.35 6.52 -6.14
N GLU A 89 19.38 6.66 -7.46
CA GLU A 89 19.98 7.80 -8.15
C GLU A 89 19.21 9.10 -7.87
N MET A 90 17.87 9.02 -7.83
CA MET A 90 17.03 10.16 -7.46
C MET A 90 17.28 10.62 -6.02
N LEU A 91 17.50 9.70 -5.08
CA LEU A 91 17.84 10.01 -3.69
C LEU A 91 19.22 10.68 -3.60
N GLU A 92 20.23 10.14 -4.29
CA GLU A 92 21.57 10.74 -4.36
C GLU A 92 21.51 12.17 -4.93
N ALA A 93 20.79 12.36 -6.03
CA ALA A 93 20.62 13.67 -6.66
C ALA A 93 19.80 14.66 -5.81
N SER A 94 18.96 14.17 -4.89
CA SER A 94 18.11 15.02 -4.03
C SER A 94 18.88 15.77 -2.95
N GLY A 95 20.08 15.29 -2.60
CA GLY A 95 20.88 15.80 -1.49
C GLY A 95 20.30 15.51 -0.09
N LEU A 96 19.17 14.79 0.01
CA LEU A 96 18.54 14.45 1.28
C LEU A 96 19.35 13.37 2.03
N ASP A 97 19.26 13.36 3.35
CA ASP A 97 19.80 12.27 4.17
C ASP A 97 19.01 10.97 3.92
N HIS A 98 19.68 9.92 3.46
CA HIS A 98 19.05 8.67 3.05
C HIS A 98 19.97 7.46 3.25
N ALA A 99 19.35 6.28 3.41
CA ALA A 99 20.08 5.02 3.58
C ALA A 99 19.26 3.80 3.16
N CYS A 100 19.91 2.79 2.61
CA CYS A 100 19.30 1.49 2.34
C CYS A 100 19.06 0.71 3.65
N LEU A 101 17.89 0.10 3.81
CA LEU A 101 17.57 -0.76 4.97
C LEU A 101 18.33 -2.09 4.91
N PHE A 102 18.68 -2.58 3.72
CA PHE A 102 19.56 -3.73 3.59
C PHE A 102 21.02 -3.34 3.88
N THR A 103 21.83 -4.33 4.23
CA THR A 103 23.24 -4.15 4.60
C THR A 103 24.12 -5.22 3.96
N GLY A 104 25.42 -4.94 3.83
CA GLY A 104 26.37 -5.90 3.25
C GLY A 104 26.11 -6.14 1.76
N ASP A 105 26.33 -7.36 1.30
CA ASP A 105 26.19 -7.73 -0.11
C ASP A 105 24.77 -7.50 -0.64
N ALA A 106 23.75 -7.81 0.18
CA ALA A 106 22.36 -7.56 -0.18
C ALA A 106 22.06 -6.07 -0.47
N ALA A 107 22.75 -5.12 0.19
CA ALA A 107 22.58 -3.70 -0.10
C ALA A 107 23.13 -3.30 -1.47
N ARG A 108 24.18 -3.99 -1.94
CA ARG A 108 24.80 -3.74 -3.25
C ARG A 108 24.05 -4.45 -4.36
N GLU A 109 23.76 -5.74 -4.18
CA GLU A 109 23.15 -6.58 -5.20
C GLU A 109 21.66 -6.29 -5.41
N LEU A 110 20.95 -5.89 -4.35
CA LEU A 110 19.52 -5.61 -4.39
C LEU A 110 19.23 -4.11 -4.32
N ARG A 111 20.23 -3.25 -4.55
CA ARG A 111 20.14 -1.78 -4.42
C ARG A 111 18.87 -1.21 -5.09
N ASP A 112 18.58 -1.68 -6.30
CA ASP A 112 17.50 -1.18 -7.16
C ASP A 112 16.12 -1.77 -6.82
N VAL A 113 16.06 -2.72 -5.89
CA VAL A 113 14.81 -3.35 -5.42
C VAL A 113 14.70 -3.37 -3.89
N ALA A 114 15.61 -2.69 -3.21
CA ALA A 114 15.69 -2.60 -1.76
C ALA A 114 14.80 -1.47 -1.22
N PRO A 115 14.40 -1.55 0.05
CA PRO A 115 13.78 -0.44 0.74
C PRO A 115 14.82 0.58 1.20
N TRP A 116 14.53 1.86 0.97
CA TRP A 116 15.35 3.01 1.33
C TRP A 116 14.61 3.91 2.31
N ILE A 117 15.27 4.32 3.39
CA ILE A 117 14.77 5.40 4.24
C ILE A 117 15.37 6.73 3.77
N VAL A 118 14.56 7.79 3.78
CA VAL A 118 14.99 9.15 3.49
C VAL A 118 14.32 10.12 4.47
N ARG A 119 15.08 11.09 4.97
CA ARG A 119 14.54 12.21 5.74
C ARG A 119 13.97 13.25 4.78
N LEU A 120 12.71 13.61 4.96
CA LEU A 120 12.01 14.56 4.11
C LEU A 120 12.26 15.98 4.57
N GLU A 121 12.48 16.87 3.60
CA GLU A 121 12.62 18.31 3.81
C GLU A 121 11.57 19.06 3.01
N GLU A 122 11.00 20.09 3.64
CA GLU A 122 10.04 20.96 2.99
C GLU A 122 10.73 21.78 1.88
N GLY A 123 10.03 21.97 0.76
CA GLY A 123 10.54 22.65 -0.44
C GLY A 123 11.34 21.76 -1.40
N ASN A 124 11.73 20.55 -0.98
CA ASN A 124 12.57 19.68 -1.80
C ASN A 124 11.79 19.06 -2.98
N ARG A 125 12.37 19.12 -4.19
CA ARG A 125 11.76 18.61 -5.44
C ARG A 125 11.51 17.10 -5.41
N PHE A 126 12.40 16.31 -4.82
CA PHE A 126 12.20 14.86 -4.69
C PHE A 126 10.98 14.56 -3.83
N VAL A 127 10.85 15.26 -2.70
CA VAL A 127 9.71 15.10 -1.78
C VAL A 127 8.40 15.43 -2.50
N ARG A 128 8.35 16.50 -3.29
CA ARG A 128 7.20 16.84 -4.14
C ARG A 128 6.81 15.69 -5.07
N GLY A 129 7.80 15.02 -5.68
CA GLY A 129 7.59 13.85 -6.53
C GLY A 129 6.87 12.69 -5.83
N LEU A 130 7.08 12.51 -4.52
CA LEU A 130 6.38 11.49 -3.71
C LEU A 130 4.86 11.67 -3.68
N PHE A 131 4.39 12.91 -3.85
CA PHE A 131 2.97 13.26 -3.79
C PHE A 131 2.42 13.79 -5.11
N THR A 132 3.20 13.71 -6.20
CA THR A 132 2.76 14.09 -7.54
C THR A 132 2.18 12.88 -8.25
N ALA A 133 0.98 13.03 -8.81
CA ALA A 133 0.37 12.01 -9.66
C ALA A 133 0.89 12.12 -11.10
N GLY A 134 1.07 10.97 -11.73
CA GLY A 134 1.49 10.86 -13.11
C GLY A 134 2.37 9.63 -13.34
N ASP A 135 2.85 9.49 -14.57
CA ASP A 135 3.59 8.31 -15.04
C ASP A 135 5.10 8.54 -15.12
N ALA A 136 5.59 9.77 -14.90
CA ALA A 136 7.01 10.04 -14.97
C ALA A 136 7.77 9.26 -13.88
N PRO A 137 9.06 8.91 -14.09
CA PRO A 137 9.84 8.16 -13.10
C PRO A 137 9.83 8.81 -11.70
N TRP A 138 9.86 10.15 -11.64
CA TRP A 138 9.86 10.94 -10.42
C TRP A 138 8.48 11.24 -9.80
N GLU A 139 7.39 10.83 -10.47
CA GLU A 139 6.03 10.94 -9.95
C GLU A 139 5.67 9.60 -9.29
N LEU A 140 5.58 9.59 -7.96
CA LEU A 140 5.59 8.35 -7.18
C LEU A 140 4.28 8.11 -6.41
N TRP A 141 3.33 9.04 -6.41
CA TRP A 141 2.07 8.89 -5.69
C TRP A 141 1.28 7.65 -6.14
N GLY A 142 1.00 7.56 -7.45
CA GLY A 142 0.23 6.44 -8.03
C GLY A 142 0.93 5.09 -7.95
N LYS A 143 2.25 5.08 -7.67
CA LYS A 143 3.05 3.84 -7.57
C LYS A 143 2.99 3.22 -6.18
N ALA A 144 2.36 3.87 -5.20
CA ALA A 144 2.32 3.44 -3.81
C ALA A 144 3.74 3.07 -3.32
N ALA A 145 4.70 3.97 -3.61
CA ALA A 145 6.12 3.69 -3.56
C ALA A 145 6.67 3.54 -2.13
N GLY A 146 5.89 3.82 -1.09
CA GLY A 146 6.38 3.69 0.27
C GLY A 146 5.40 4.13 1.35
N ILE A 147 5.91 4.19 2.57
CA ILE A 147 5.21 4.67 3.77
C ILE A 147 5.95 5.88 4.34
N PHE A 148 5.28 6.64 5.21
CA PHE A 148 5.84 7.81 5.87
C PHE A 148 5.81 7.67 7.39
N LEU A 149 6.74 8.33 8.07
CA LEU A 149 6.90 8.27 9.53
C LEU A 149 7.18 9.67 10.08
N ARG A 150 6.65 9.98 11.26
CA ARG A 150 7.04 11.15 12.06
C ARG A 150 7.82 10.69 13.29
N SER A 151 9.03 11.21 13.50
CA SER A 151 9.83 10.90 14.69
C SER A 151 10.87 11.98 14.97
N ARG A 152 11.28 12.08 16.24
CA ARG A 152 12.41 12.90 16.68
C ARG A 152 13.74 12.15 16.62
N GLY A 153 13.70 10.83 16.41
CA GLY A 153 14.91 10.03 16.25
C GLY A 153 15.67 10.41 14.99
N SER A 154 16.99 10.18 14.99
CA SER A 154 17.83 10.28 13.80
C SER A 154 17.47 9.21 12.77
N ILE A 155 17.87 9.43 11.51
CA ILE A 155 17.66 8.45 10.45
C ILE A 155 18.26 7.08 10.80
N ASP A 156 19.41 7.06 11.46
CA ASP A 156 20.09 5.83 11.87
C ASP A 156 19.33 5.08 12.96
N GLN A 157 18.77 5.79 13.94
CA GLN A 157 17.91 5.18 14.97
C GLN A 157 16.68 4.54 14.35
N ILE A 158 16.01 5.25 13.44
CA ILE A 158 14.80 4.76 12.75
C ILE A 158 15.16 3.58 11.85
N ARG A 159 16.23 3.68 11.07
CA ARG A 159 16.73 2.59 10.21
C ARG A 159 17.04 1.34 11.02
N ALA A 160 17.77 1.48 12.13
CA ALA A 160 18.11 0.35 13.01
C ALA A 160 16.86 -0.29 13.63
N HIS A 161 15.85 0.52 13.95
CA HIS A 161 14.55 0.05 14.44
C HIS A 161 13.78 -0.73 13.37
N LEU A 162 13.58 -0.14 12.19
CA LEU A 162 12.81 -0.73 11.10
C LEU A 162 13.40 -2.05 10.57
N ARG A 163 14.73 -2.18 10.56
CA ARG A 163 15.42 -3.41 10.14
C ARG A 163 15.05 -4.65 10.98
N LYS A 164 14.51 -4.47 12.18
CA LYS A 164 14.03 -5.58 13.02
C LYS A 164 12.77 -6.24 12.45
N PHE A 165 12.05 -5.54 11.57
CA PHE A 165 10.79 -6.01 10.98
C PHE A 165 10.95 -6.54 9.56
N THR A 166 12.11 -6.40 8.90
CA THR A 166 12.27 -6.83 7.48
C THR A 166 12.23 -8.34 7.33
N LYS A 167 12.80 -9.07 8.31
CA LYS A 167 12.83 -10.53 8.35
C LYS A 167 12.39 -10.97 9.74
N VAL A 168 11.23 -11.61 9.82
CA VAL A 168 10.55 -11.97 11.07
C VAL A 168 10.10 -13.43 11.02
N PRO A 169 10.14 -14.16 12.13
CA PRO A 169 9.61 -15.52 12.16
C PRO A 169 8.08 -15.50 12.14
N ASP A 170 7.45 -16.59 11.74
CA ASP A 170 6.07 -16.91 12.11
C ASP A 170 6.03 -17.67 13.44
N GLU A 171 4.83 -18.03 13.91
CA GLU A 171 4.63 -18.83 15.13
C GLU A 171 5.32 -20.22 15.09
N THR A 172 5.59 -20.75 13.90
CA THR A 172 6.31 -22.03 13.74
C THR A 172 7.84 -21.86 13.76
N GLY A 173 8.33 -20.62 13.77
CA GLY A 173 9.74 -20.28 13.68
C GLY A 173 10.27 -20.17 12.24
N ALA A 174 9.42 -20.33 11.23
CA ALA A 174 9.82 -20.16 9.84
C ALA A 174 10.05 -18.68 9.52
N TRP A 175 11.18 -18.36 8.90
CA TRP A 175 11.53 -16.99 8.58
C TRP A 175 10.78 -16.47 7.36
N LEU A 176 10.05 -15.37 7.55
CA LEU A 176 9.32 -14.66 6.51
C LEU A 176 9.96 -13.29 6.25
N TYR A 177 9.86 -12.83 5.02
CA TYR A 177 10.23 -11.47 4.65
C TYR A 177 8.99 -10.59 4.70
N PHE A 178 8.93 -9.69 5.68
CA PHE A 178 7.79 -8.78 5.83
C PHE A 178 8.09 -7.47 5.10
N ARG A 179 7.54 -7.31 3.90
CA ARG A 179 7.67 -6.12 3.05
C ARG A 179 6.79 -4.98 3.57
N PHE A 180 7.01 -4.57 4.82
CA PHE A 180 6.21 -3.54 5.50
C PHE A 180 6.32 -2.14 4.87
N TRP A 181 7.37 -1.88 4.09
CA TRP A 181 7.52 -0.61 3.38
C TRP A 181 6.52 -0.47 2.23
N GLU A 182 5.84 -1.55 1.84
CA GLU A 182 4.70 -1.45 0.95
C GLU A 182 3.42 -1.07 1.72
N PRO A 183 2.63 -0.11 1.21
CA PRO A 183 1.44 0.35 1.92
C PRO A 183 0.42 -0.74 2.26
N SER A 184 0.11 -1.63 1.31
CA SER A 184 -0.93 -2.66 1.49
C SER A 184 -0.59 -3.65 2.61
N PRO A 185 0.59 -4.32 2.63
CA PRO A 185 0.98 -5.20 3.72
C PRO A 185 0.98 -4.54 5.12
N LEU A 186 1.57 -3.36 5.26
CA LEU A 186 1.65 -2.71 6.59
C LEU A 186 0.29 -2.23 7.08
N ARG A 187 -0.53 -1.64 6.19
CA ARG A 187 -1.90 -1.25 6.54
C ARG A 187 -2.71 -2.44 7.01
N ALA A 188 -2.72 -3.54 6.25
CA ALA A 188 -3.47 -4.73 6.60
C ALA A 188 -3.02 -5.32 7.95
N TYR A 189 -1.73 -5.30 8.22
CA TYR A 189 -1.16 -5.72 9.50
C TYR A 189 -1.61 -4.83 10.66
N LEU A 190 -1.46 -3.50 10.55
CA LEU A 190 -1.79 -2.56 11.62
C LEU A 190 -3.30 -2.42 11.85
N ASP A 191 -4.12 -2.53 10.81
CA ASP A 191 -5.59 -2.46 10.89
C ASP A 191 -6.20 -3.68 11.58
N ARG A 192 -5.57 -4.85 11.42
CA ARG A 192 -6.01 -6.09 12.06
C ARG A 192 -5.71 -6.09 13.57
N LEU A 193 -4.76 -5.28 14.01
CA LEU A 193 -4.30 -5.22 15.39
C LEU A 193 -5.13 -4.23 16.20
N PRO A 194 -5.66 -4.63 17.38
CA PRO A 194 -6.23 -3.64 18.27
C PRO A 194 -5.14 -2.67 18.71
N PRO A 195 -5.46 -1.39 18.97
CA PRO A 195 -4.48 -0.39 19.32
C PRO A 195 -3.54 -0.81 20.45
N GLU A 196 -4.05 -1.43 21.50
CA GLU A 196 -3.32 -1.91 22.67
C GLU A 196 -2.45 -3.15 22.44
N ASP A 197 -2.51 -3.79 21.27
CA ASP A 197 -1.70 -4.98 20.98
C ASP A 197 -0.20 -4.64 21.06
N GLU A 198 0.53 -5.49 21.78
CA GLU A 198 1.95 -5.26 22.05
C GLU A 198 2.79 -5.24 20.78
N PHE A 199 2.50 -6.10 19.80
CA PHE A 199 3.22 -6.12 18.52
C PHE A 199 2.92 -4.88 17.69
N ARG A 200 1.70 -4.32 17.80
CA ARG A 200 1.39 -3.01 17.22
C ARG A 200 2.22 -1.90 17.86
N GLN A 201 2.31 -1.88 19.18
CA GLN A 201 3.07 -0.85 19.91
C GLN A 201 4.57 -0.88 19.62
N ARG A 202 5.14 -2.06 19.36
CA ARG A 202 6.56 -2.21 18.99
C ARG A 202 6.95 -1.45 17.72
N TRP A 203 6.02 -1.16 16.82
CA TRP A 203 6.31 -0.30 15.66
C TRP A 203 6.71 1.11 16.07
N PHE A 204 6.14 1.61 17.18
CA PHE A 204 6.33 2.98 17.62
C PHE A 204 7.53 3.14 18.57
N GLY A 205 7.91 2.11 19.34
CA GLY A 205 8.99 2.18 20.32
C GLY A 205 10.40 2.00 19.76
N LEU A 206 11.13 3.10 19.52
CA LEU A 206 12.52 3.07 19.01
C LEU A 206 13.53 2.73 20.10
N ASP A 207 13.42 3.38 21.24
CA ASP A 207 14.18 3.13 22.47
C ASP A 207 13.41 3.70 23.67
N ALA A 208 14.06 3.81 24.83
CA ALA A 208 13.40 4.29 26.05
C ALA A 208 12.96 5.76 25.99
N ALA A 209 13.62 6.59 25.18
CA ALA A 209 13.38 8.03 25.09
C ALA A 209 12.75 8.45 23.75
N THR A 210 12.90 7.63 22.72
CA THR A 210 12.55 7.97 21.34
C THR A 210 11.45 7.07 20.81
N ARG A 211 10.50 7.66 20.08
CA ARG A 211 9.43 6.92 19.40
C ARG A 211 9.14 7.46 18.00
N ILE A 212 8.47 6.64 17.20
CA ILE A 212 7.70 7.09 16.05
C ILE A 212 6.38 7.61 16.61
N GLU A 213 6.08 8.88 16.32
CA GLU A 213 4.85 9.56 16.74
C GLU A 213 3.68 9.22 15.81
N MET A 214 3.99 8.94 14.54
CA MET A 214 3.00 8.72 13.50
C MET A 214 3.55 7.81 12.42
N ILE A 215 2.75 6.86 11.96
CA ILE A 215 2.98 6.10 10.74
C ILE A 215 1.87 6.48 9.76
N LEU A 216 2.23 6.99 8.59
CA LEU A 216 1.28 7.36 7.54
C LEU A 216 1.45 6.41 6.36
N VAL A 217 0.34 5.81 5.94
CA VAL A 217 0.30 4.79 4.90
C VAL A 217 -0.61 5.28 3.78
N PRO A 218 -0.07 5.56 2.58
CA PRO A 218 -0.87 6.07 1.47
C PRO A 218 -1.79 5.00 0.91
N ASP A 219 -2.97 5.42 0.46
CA ASP A 219 -3.92 4.64 -0.32
C ASP A 219 -4.23 5.41 -1.62
N PRO A 220 -3.36 5.31 -2.64
CA PRO A 220 -3.52 6.07 -3.89
C PRO A 220 -4.80 5.69 -4.65
N ALA A 221 -5.29 4.45 -4.51
CA ALA A 221 -6.52 4.01 -5.16
C ALA A 221 -7.75 4.76 -4.65
N ARG A 222 -7.72 5.19 -3.38
CA ARG A 222 -8.78 5.98 -2.74
C ARG A 222 -8.41 7.45 -2.56
N ASN A 223 -7.26 7.88 -3.06
CA ASN A 223 -6.67 9.18 -2.78
C ASN A 223 -6.75 9.53 -1.28
N ALA A 224 -6.25 8.64 -0.44
CA ALA A 224 -6.31 8.80 1.01
C ALA A 224 -4.96 8.55 1.67
N MET A 225 -4.80 9.04 2.89
CA MET A 225 -3.67 8.75 3.77
C MET A 225 -4.20 8.18 5.07
N ARG A 226 -3.83 6.95 5.39
CA ARG A 226 -4.18 6.32 6.67
C ARG A 226 -3.09 6.58 7.69
N ILE A 227 -3.47 7.13 8.83
CA ILE A 227 -2.56 7.54 9.89
C ILE A 227 -2.74 6.62 11.08
N PHE A 228 -1.65 6.05 11.57
CA PHE A 228 -1.59 5.24 12.78
C PHE A 228 -0.80 5.97 13.84
N LEU A 229 -1.35 6.00 15.06
CA LEU A 229 -0.74 6.62 16.23
C LEU A 229 -0.31 5.54 17.24
N PRO A 230 0.62 5.84 18.16
CA PRO A 230 0.88 5.00 19.32
C PRO A 230 -0.28 5.09 20.33
N SER A 231 -0.45 4.05 21.15
CA SER A 231 -1.38 4.11 22.28
C SER A 231 -0.76 4.92 23.41
N ARG A 232 -1.52 5.84 24.00
CA ARG A 232 -1.07 6.56 25.21
C ARG A 232 -1.01 5.59 26.40
N GLY A 233 0.06 5.64 27.18
CA GLY A 233 0.17 4.91 28.45
C GLY A 233 0.75 3.49 28.38
N ILE A 234 0.97 2.91 27.19
CA ILE A 234 1.77 1.70 27.07
C ILE A 234 3.22 2.14 27.00
N ALA A 235 3.97 1.88 28.08
CA ALA A 235 5.39 2.14 28.08
C ALA A 235 6.00 1.40 26.88
N THR A 236 6.73 2.11 26.01
CA THR A 236 7.57 1.53 24.95
C THR A 236 8.77 0.75 25.53
N ASP A 237 8.70 0.45 26.82
CA ASP A 237 9.78 -0.10 27.60
C ASP A 237 10.03 -1.53 27.12
N ARG A 238 11.10 -1.66 26.35
CA ARG A 238 11.61 -2.93 25.82
C ARG A 238 11.89 -3.96 26.92
N ALA A 239 11.91 -3.55 28.19
CA ALA A 239 12.34 -4.35 29.32
C ALA A 239 11.39 -5.49 29.71
N THR A 240 10.11 -5.50 29.31
CA THR A 240 9.12 -6.42 29.90
C THR A 240 8.52 -7.48 28.98
N SER A 241 8.68 -7.39 27.66
CA SER A 241 8.12 -8.43 26.81
C SER A 241 9.12 -9.55 26.53
N ALA A 242 8.84 -10.70 27.12
CA ALA A 242 9.57 -11.95 26.91
C ALA A 242 9.42 -12.48 25.48
N GLU A 243 8.39 -12.03 24.74
CA GLU A 243 8.05 -12.63 23.46
C GLU A 243 8.79 -11.99 22.29
N ARG A 244 9.41 -12.81 21.44
CA ARG A 244 10.03 -12.35 20.21
C ARG A 244 8.96 -11.90 19.22
N PHE A 245 9.17 -10.76 18.55
CA PHE A 245 8.28 -10.32 17.49
C PHE A 245 8.18 -11.39 16.39
N HIS A 246 6.97 -11.75 16.02
CA HIS A 246 6.67 -12.74 14.99
C HIS A 246 5.33 -12.40 14.32
N LEU A 247 5.06 -13.01 13.17
CA LEU A 247 3.77 -12.91 12.49
C LEU A 247 2.87 -14.08 12.88
N ARG A 248 1.68 -13.76 13.41
CA ARG A 248 0.65 -14.75 13.71
C ARG A 248 -0.05 -15.20 12.41
N PRO A 249 -0.68 -16.39 12.35
CA PRO A 249 -1.42 -16.85 11.17
C PRO A 249 -2.44 -15.83 10.65
N ALA A 250 -3.20 -15.20 11.56
CA ALA A 250 -4.16 -14.15 11.20
C ALA A 250 -3.49 -12.91 10.56
N ASP A 251 -2.26 -12.59 10.96
CA ASP A 251 -1.46 -11.49 10.41
C ASP A 251 -1.08 -11.80 8.96
N ILE A 252 -0.59 -13.03 8.75
CA ILE A 252 -0.18 -13.55 7.46
C ILE A 252 -1.37 -13.59 6.50
N ASP A 253 -2.52 -14.06 6.96
CA ASP A 253 -3.74 -14.15 6.15
C ASP A 253 -4.26 -12.76 5.77
N ALA A 254 -4.26 -11.80 6.70
CA ALA A 254 -4.63 -10.42 6.41
C ALA A 254 -3.69 -9.77 5.38
N ILE A 255 -2.38 -9.94 5.52
CA ILE A 255 -1.38 -9.43 4.57
C ILE A 255 -1.57 -10.07 3.18
N ARG A 256 -1.78 -11.39 3.13
CA ARG A 256 -2.01 -12.11 1.87
C ARG A 256 -3.29 -11.65 1.18
N ALA A 257 -4.38 -11.49 1.93
CA ALA A 257 -5.65 -10.99 1.40
C ALA A 257 -5.51 -9.58 0.83
N ALA A 258 -4.84 -8.67 1.55
CA ALA A 258 -4.63 -7.30 1.09
C ALA A 258 -3.76 -7.21 -0.18
N ARG A 259 -2.71 -8.06 -0.27
CA ARG A 259 -1.91 -8.18 -1.50
C ARG A 259 -2.74 -8.69 -2.67
N MET A 260 -3.57 -9.71 -2.44
CA MET A 260 -4.45 -10.27 -3.47
C MET A 260 -5.42 -9.22 -4.04
N THR A 261 -6.04 -8.44 -3.16
CA THR A 261 -6.92 -7.34 -3.56
C THR A 261 -6.19 -6.30 -4.40
N GLY A 262 -5.02 -5.83 -3.94
CA GLY A 262 -4.21 -4.86 -4.69
C GLY A 262 -3.72 -5.37 -6.04
N ASP A 263 -3.33 -6.65 -6.13
CA ASP A 263 -2.94 -7.28 -7.40
C ASP A 263 -4.12 -7.29 -8.39
N LEU A 264 -5.35 -7.57 -7.92
CA LEU A 264 -6.55 -7.55 -8.75
C LEU A 264 -6.92 -6.14 -9.20
N GLU A 265 -6.83 -5.14 -8.33
CA GLU A 265 -7.06 -3.73 -8.67
C GLU A 265 -6.06 -3.26 -9.75
N ALA A 266 -4.77 -3.61 -9.61
CA ALA A 266 -3.75 -3.29 -10.59
C ALA A 266 -3.99 -4.00 -11.93
N LEU A 267 -4.43 -5.26 -11.91
CA LEU A 267 -4.81 -6.00 -13.13
C LEU A 267 -6.04 -5.37 -13.79
N SER A 268 -7.05 -4.96 -13.02
CA SER A 268 -8.23 -4.26 -13.54
C SER A 268 -7.88 -2.95 -14.21
N ALA A 269 -7.09 -2.09 -13.56
CA ALA A 269 -6.61 -0.85 -14.16
C ALA A 269 -5.83 -1.11 -15.47
N LEU A 270 -4.99 -2.15 -15.50
CA LEU A 270 -4.24 -2.52 -16.69
C LEU A 270 -5.15 -3.02 -17.83
N ILE A 271 -6.15 -3.84 -17.53
CA ILE A 271 -7.13 -4.33 -18.51
C ILE A 271 -7.93 -3.16 -19.10
N VAL A 272 -8.48 -2.28 -18.25
CA VAL A 272 -9.25 -1.10 -18.70
C VAL A 272 -8.38 -0.20 -19.60
N ARG A 273 -7.13 0.03 -19.22
CA ARG A 273 -6.20 0.85 -20.00
C ARG A 273 -5.83 0.20 -21.34
N THR A 274 -5.65 -1.11 -21.38
CA THR A 274 -5.20 -1.83 -22.58
C THR A 274 -6.35 -2.12 -23.54
N PHE A 275 -7.56 -2.35 -23.01
CA PHE A 275 -8.75 -2.75 -23.74
C PHE A 275 -9.95 -1.87 -23.34
N PRO A 276 -10.00 -0.59 -23.75
CA PRO A 276 -11.06 0.33 -23.35
C PRO A 276 -12.48 -0.16 -23.71
N HIS A 277 -12.61 -0.88 -24.83
CA HIS A 277 -13.90 -1.46 -25.28
C HIS A 277 -14.49 -2.46 -24.28
N LEU A 278 -13.67 -3.15 -23.48
CA LEU A 278 -14.17 -4.04 -22.42
C LEU A 278 -14.85 -3.26 -21.29
N ALA A 279 -14.34 -2.06 -20.98
CA ALA A 279 -14.93 -1.16 -19.99
C ALA A 279 -16.17 -0.45 -20.53
N GLU A 280 -16.28 -0.25 -21.84
CA GLU A 280 -17.51 0.26 -22.49
C GLU A 280 -18.62 -0.80 -22.53
N ALA A 281 -18.25 -2.07 -22.73
CA ALA A 281 -19.20 -3.18 -22.82
C ALA A 281 -19.76 -3.67 -21.47
N HIS A 282 -19.13 -3.31 -20.35
CA HIS A 282 -19.49 -3.81 -19.02
C HIS A 282 -19.56 -2.67 -17.99
N SER A 283 -20.42 -2.82 -16.98
CA SER A 283 -20.29 -1.96 -15.80
C SER A 283 -18.97 -2.25 -15.08
N ARG A 284 -18.39 -1.24 -14.42
CA ARG A 284 -17.11 -1.40 -13.71
C ARG A 284 -17.16 -2.55 -12.67
N PRO A 285 -18.21 -2.68 -11.83
CA PRO A 285 -18.33 -3.81 -10.89
C PRO A 285 -18.46 -5.18 -11.58
N ASP A 286 -19.08 -5.26 -12.76
CA ASP A 286 -19.19 -6.52 -13.51
C ASP A 286 -17.84 -6.95 -14.08
N LEU A 287 -17.08 -6.00 -14.63
CA LEU A 287 -15.75 -6.23 -15.15
C LEU A 287 -14.79 -6.67 -14.05
N ASP A 288 -14.78 -5.97 -12.91
CA ASP A 288 -13.93 -6.33 -11.76
C ASP A 288 -14.27 -7.74 -11.24
N ARG A 289 -15.55 -8.11 -11.17
CA ARG A 289 -15.98 -9.47 -10.82
C ARG A 289 -15.54 -10.50 -11.87
N ALA A 290 -15.61 -10.18 -13.16
CA ALA A 290 -15.15 -11.08 -14.22
C ALA A 290 -13.63 -11.32 -14.14
N ILE A 291 -12.85 -10.26 -13.94
CA ILE A 291 -11.39 -10.31 -13.74
C ILE A 291 -11.05 -11.16 -12.52
N ALA A 292 -11.72 -10.94 -11.38
CA ALA A 292 -11.48 -11.72 -10.17
C ALA A 292 -11.75 -13.21 -10.38
N ARG A 293 -12.87 -13.57 -11.02
CA ARG A 293 -13.19 -14.96 -11.38
C ARG A 293 -12.16 -15.57 -12.32
N SER A 294 -11.72 -14.82 -13.32
CA SER A 294 -10.73 -15.27 -14.31
C SER A 294 -9.36 -15.50 -13.66
N ALA A 295 -8.90 -14.54 -12.85
CA ALA A 295 -7.66 -14.64 -12.09
C ALA A 295 -7.68 -15.81 -11.10
N SER A 296 -8.81 -16.09 -10.46
CA SER A 296 -8.96 -17.28 -9.60
C SER A 296 -8.74 -18.56 -10.40
N ARG A 297 -9.43 -18.72 -11.54
CA ARG A 297 -9.27 -19.91 -12.40
C ARG A 297 -7.85 -20.08 -12.93
N ALA A 298 -7.21 -18.98 -13.33
CA ALA A 298 -5.81 -19.01 -13.78
C ALA A 298 -4.90 -19.57 -12.68
N ARG A 299 -5.11 -19.17 -11.43
CA ARG A 299 -4.34 -19.68 -10.27
C ARG A 299 -4.60 -21.14 -9.98
N ASP A 300 -5.83 -21.62 -10.20
CA ASP A 300 -6.16 -23.06 -10.09
C ASP A 300 -5.38 -23.90 -11.11
N PHE A 301 -5.09 -23.33 -12.30
CA PHE A 301 -4.19 -23.93 -13.29
C PHE A 301 -2.69 -23.70 -13.01
N GLY A 302 -2.35 -23.04 -11.90
CA GLY A 302 -0.98 -22.75 -11.50
C GLY A 302 -0.35 -21.53 -12.17
N ILE A 303 -1.13 -20.68 -12.85
CA ILE A 303 -0.67 -19.42 -13.44
C ILE A 303 -0.68 -18.34 -12.36
N ARG A 304 0.49 -17.83 -11.96
CA ARG A 304 0.62 -16.89 -10.84
C ARG A 304 1.40 -15.61 -11.18
N GLN A 305 2.22 -15.61 -12.23
CA GLN A 305 2.97 -14.42 -12.62
C GLN A 305 2.01 -13.34 -13.15
N LYS A 306 2.22 -12.09 -12.75
CA LYS A 306 1.31 -10.96 -13.07
C LYS A 306 1.08 -10.82 -14.58
N ASP A 307 2.13 -10.91 -15.39
CA ASP A 307 2.03 -10.79 -16.85
C ASP A 307 1.24 -11.94 -17.47
N ASN A 308 1.39 -13.14 -16.93
CA ASN A 308 0.66 -14.32 -17.40
C ASN A 308 -0.80 -14.30 -16.95
N LEU A 309 -1.07 -13.82 -15.73
CA LEU A 309 -2.42 -13.55 -15.26
C LEU A 309 -3.10 -12.53 -16.18
N PHE A 310 -2.44 -11.41 -16.49
CA PHE A 310 -2.96 -10.42 -17.42
C PHE A 310 -3.29 -11.03 -18.79
N ARG A 311 -2.38 -11.81 -19.39
CA ARG A 311 -2.61 -12.49 -20.68
C ARG A 311 -3.79 -13.46 -20.62
N PHE A 312 -3.85 -14.30 -19.59
CA PHE A 312 -4.94 -15.26 -19.41
C PHE A 312 -6.28 -14.55 -19.27
N ILE A 313 -6.35 -13.52 -18.41
CA ILE A 313 -7.57 -12.73 -18.19
C ILE A 313 -8.00 -12.04 -19.49
N ALA A 314 -7.05 -11.47 -20.25
CA ALA A 314 -7.35 -10.87 -21.53
C ALA A 314 -7.97 -11.88 -22.50
N TRP A 315 -7.39 -13.08 -22.65
CA TRP A 315 -7.98 -14.11 -23.51
C TRP A 315 -9.36 -14.57 -23.04
N ASP A 316 -9.54 -14.73 -21.73
CA ASP A 316 -10.79 -15.17 -21.13
C ASP A 316 -11.91 -14.14 -21.25
N LEU A 317 -11.62 -12.85 -21.10
CA LEU A 317 -12.62 -11.78 -21.27
C LEU A 317 -13.05 -11.57 -22.72
N HIS A 318 -12.20 -11.91 -23.69
CA HIS A 318 -12.54 -11.85 -25.12
C HIS A 318 -13.19 -13.15 -25.64
N SER A 319 -13.29 -14.18 -24.79
CA SER A 319 -13.84 -15.49 -25.15
C SER A 319 -15.35 -15.55 -24.89
N THR A 320 -16.07 -16.29 -25.74
CA THR A 320 -17.47 -16.65 -25.47
C THR A 320 -17.51 -17.82 -24.49
N GLY A 321 -17.52 -17.52 -23.19
CA GLY A 321 -17.42 -18.50 -22.11
C GLY A 321 -15.96 -18.74 -21.67
N PRO A 322 -15.71 -19.70 -20.76
CA PRO A 322 -14.39 -19.87 -20.17
C PRO A 322 -13.32 -20.23 -21.20
N PHE A 323 -12.20 -19.51 -21.13
CA PHE A 323 -11.08 -19.60 -22.07
C PHE A 323 -10.65 -21.04 -22.39
N GLU A 324 -10.55 -21.90 -21.38
CA GLU A 324 -10.08 -23.26 -21.53
C GLU A 324 -11.01 -24.17 -22.37
N ARG A 325 -12.22 -23.69 -22.69
CA ARG A 325 -13.25 -24.41 -23.45
C ARG A 325 -13.53 -23.78 -24.82
N THR A 326 -12.84 -22.73 -25.21
CA THR A 326 -13.03 -22.10 -26.52
C THR A 326 -12.42 -22.92 -27.66
N ASP A 327 -11.42 -23.74 -27.34
CA ASP A 327 -10.82 -24.69 -28.28
C ASP A 327 -11.68 -25.96 -28.39
N ALA A 328 -12.34 -26.13 -29.55
CA ALA A 328 -13.17 -27.30 -29.84
C ALA A 328 -12.39 -28.63 -29.75
N THR A 329 -11.07 -28.63 -29.92
CA THR A 329 -10.26 -29.85 -29.77
C THR A 329 -9.88 -30.15 -28.31
N GLY A 330 -10.23 -29.28 -27.36
CA GLY A 330 -9.91 -29.41 -25.93
C GLY A 330 -8.45 -29.13 -25.55
N ARG A 331 -7.59 -28.78 -26.51
CA ARG A 331 -6.14 -28.73 -26.31
C ARG A 331 -5.70 -27.60 -25.38
N LEU A 332 -6.39 -26.45 -25.39
CA LEU A 332 -6.17 -25.38 -24.41
C LEU A 332 -6.37 -25.88 -22.97
N GLY A 333 -7.47 -26.60 -22.71
CA GLY A 333 -7.75 -27.19 -21.41
C GLY A 333 -6.70 -28.21 -20.98
N ASP A 334 -6.19 -29.02 -21.90
CA ASP A 334 -5.16 -30.02 -21.60
C ASP A 334 -3.80 -29.39 -21.29
N ILE A 335 -3.43 -28.32 -21.99
CA ILE A 335 -2.23 -27.53 -21.66
C ILE A 335 -2.37 -26.96 -20.24
N LEU A 336 -3.52 -26.38 -19.91
CA LEU A 336 -3.78 -25.78 -18.59
C LEU A 336 -3.76 -26.80 -17.45
N ARG A 337 -4.33 -27.99 -17.66
CA ARG A 337 -4.34 -29.09 -16.68
C ARG A 337 -3.02 -29.86 -16.58
N SER A 338 -2.09 -29.65 -17.50
CA SER A 338 -0.78 -30.32 -17.47
C SER A 338 0.03 -29.95 -16.22
N THR A 339 1.01 -30.80 -15.87
CA THR A 339 1.99 -30.55 -14.80
C THR A 339 3.16 -29.67 -15.26
N ALA A 340 3.12 -29.13 -16.48
CA ALA A 340 4.20 -28.33 -17.03
C ALA A 340 4.43 -27.04 -16.21
N PRO A 341 5.68 -26.53 -16.13
CA PRO A 341 5.95 -25.24 -15.52
C PRO A 341 5.16 -24.11 -16.20
N GLU A 342 4.80 -23.08 -15.42
CA GLU A 342 4.02 -21.93 -15.91
C GLU A 342 4.55 -21.33 -17.22
N PRO A 343 5.87 -21.07 -17.41
CA PRO A 343 6.37 -20.53 -18.67
C PRO A 343 6.11 -21.44 -19.88
N ASP A 344 6.20 -22.76 -19.72
CA ASP A 344 5.94 -23.71 -20.80
C ASP A 344 4.45 -23.78 -21.14
N LYS A 345 3.57 -23.75 -20.12
CA LYS A 345 2.12 -23.62 -20.33
C LYS A 345 1.83 -22.38 -21.17
N MET A 346 2.36 -21.23 -20.77
CA MET A 346 2.05 -19.96 -21.44
C MET A 346 2.56 -19.89 -22.88
N ARG A 347 3.75 -20.43 -23.15
CA ARG A 347 4.27 -20.56 -24.52
C ARG A 347 3.34 -21.43 -25.38
N ARG A 348 2.97 -22.61 -24.89
CA ARG A 348 2.07 -23.55 -25.60
C ARG A 348 0.67 -22.98 -25.83
N LEU A 349 0.14 -22.21 -24.87
CA LEU A 349 -1.14 -21.51 -25.02
C LEU A 349 -1.06 -20.45 -26.12
N ALA A 350 0.01 -19.64 -26.15
CA ALA A 350 0.20 -18.63 -27.18
C ALA A 350 0.34 -19.24 -28.58
N GLU A 351 1.09 -20.34 -28.71
CA GLU A 351 1.21 -21.11 -29.96
C GLU A 351 -0.16 -21.63 -30.42
N ARG A 352 -0.96 -22.21 -29.50
CA ARG A 352 -2.29 -22.71 -29.82
C ARG A 352 -3.26 -21.59 -30.23
N MET A 353 -3.21 -20.44 -29.55
CA MET A 353 -4.01 -19.27 -29.89
C MET A 353 -3.69 -18.73 -31.29
N THR A 354 -2.40 -18.76 -31.67
CA THR A 354 -1.98 -18.36 -33.03
C THR A 354 -2.55 -19.31 -34.07
N GLN A 355 -2.45 -20.62 -33.85
CA GLN A 355 -3.02 -21.64 -34.74
C GLN A 355 -4.55 -21.55 -34.88
N MET A 356 -5.25 -21.12 -33.83
CA MET A 356 -6.71 -20.92 -33.87
C MET A 356 -7.10 -19.63 -34.59
N SER A 357 -6.18 -18.67 -34.72
CA SER A 357 -6.41 -17.38 -35.37
C SER A 357 -6.01 -17.38 -36.85
N GLU A 358 -5.20 -18.34 -37.29
CA GLU A 358 -4.87 -18.53 -38.71
C GLU A 358 -6.12 -19.05 -39.46
N PRO A 359 -6.55 -18.40 -40.56
CA PRO A 359 -7.62 -18.94 -41.37
C PRO A 359 -7.17 -20.30 -41.91
N ALA A 360 -8.03 -21.31 -41.76
CA ALA A 360 -7.79 -22.63 -42.33
C ALA A 360 -7.37 -22.45 -43.80
N ALA A 361 -6.13 -22.85 -44.12
CA ALA A 361 -5.66 -22.87 -45.49
C ALA A 361 -6.72 -23.59 -46.32
N SER A 362 -7.33 -22.87 -47.26
CA SER A 362 -8.29 -23.46 -48.18
C SER A 362 -7.52 -24.48 -49.02
N ASP A 363 -7.70 -25.76 -48.69
CA ASP A 363 -7.50 -26.84 -49.64
C ASP A 363 -8.52 -26.62 -50.78
N GLY A 364 -8.11 -25.84 -51.77
CA GLY A 364 -8.76 -25.76 -53.06
C GLY A 364 -8.24 -26.89 -53.95
N PRO A 365 -9.10 -27.71 -54.57
CA PRO A 365 -8.65 -28.81 -55.41
C PRO A 365 -8.29 -28.28 -56.80
N VAL A 366 -7.13 -28.69 -57.33
CA VAL A 366 -6.92 -28.93 -58.77
C VAL A 366 -6.06 -30.16 -58.95
#